data_AF-A0A5M9X187-F1
#
_entry.id   AF-A0A5M9X187-F1
#
_cell.length_a   1.000
_cell.length_b   1.000
_cell.length_c   1.000
_cell.angle_alpha   90.00
_cell.angle_beta   90.00
_cell.angle_gamma   90.00
#
_symmetry.space_group_name_H-M   'P 1'
#
loop_
_entity.id
_entity.type
_entity.pdbx_description
1 polymer ?
#
loop_
_entity_poly.entity_id
_entity_poly.type
_entity_poly.pdbx_seq_one_letter_code
_entity_poly.pdbx_strand_id
1 'polypeptide(L)'
;MIEKEEIMERLLIVVPSYKDRYDRYIQENYELGEERLIYVDISDFVKHVIECYQRKKTDEFDALFEVIEELHTNGESFVKEFATVGILESFQNQLPDENIEYIEFEKCLKPESKRWWNHVIDFWNGKTPYIGGPMKE
;
A
#
# COMPACT_ATOMS: atom_id res chain seq x y z
N MET A 1 -10.43 2.77 15.88
CA MET A 1 -9.44 1.86 15.27
C MET A 1 -9.93 1.65 13.86
N ILE A 2 -9.08 1.80 12.85
CA ILE A 2 -9.52 1.68 11.45
C ILE A 2 -9.87 0.21 11.20
N GLU A 3 -11.05 -0.04 10.66
CA GLU A 3 -11.57 -1.37 10.29
C GLU A 3 -11.27 -1.69 8.81
N LYS A 4 -11.32 -2.98 8.44
CA LYS A 4 -11.05 -3.46 7.07
C LYS A 4 -11.85 -2.71 6.00
N GLU A 5 -13.12 -2.46 6.26
CA GLU A 5 -14.07 -1.85 5.32
C GLU A 5 -13.74 -0.37 5.02
N GLU A 6 -13.02 0.30 5.94
CA GLU A 6 -12.64 1.71 5.79
C GLU A 6 -11.40 1.93 4.92
N ILE A 7 -10.61 0.88 4.64
CA ILE A 7 -9.30 1.02 3.98
C ILE A 7 -9.45 1.71 2.61
N MET A 8 -10.27 1.13 1.72
CA MET A 8 -10.38 1.64 0.35
C MET A 8 -11.04 3.02 0.31
N GLU A 9 -12.03 3.29 1.18
CA GLU A 9 -12.64 4.61 1.29
C GLU A 9 -11.59 5.68 1.63
N ARG A 10 -10.75 5.43 2.63
CA ARG A 10 -9.69 6.35 3.05
C ARG A 10 -8.68 6.62 1.94
N LEU A 11 -8.26 5.58 1.21
CA LEU A 11 -7.34 5.73 0.08
C LEU A 11 -7.96 6.53 -1.07
N LEU A 12 -9.23 6.29 -1.39
CA LEU A 12 -9.94 7.01 -2.46
C LEU A 12 -10.21 8.49 -2.14
N ILE A 13 -10.33 8.83 -0.85
CA ILE A 13 -10.47 10.23 -0.42
C ILE A 13 -9.19 11.03 -0.72
N VAL A 14 -8.01 10.44 -0.47
CA VAL A 14 -6.73 11.14 -0.63
C VAL A 14 -6.08 10.96 -2.01
N VAL A 15 -6.51 9.96 -2.77
CA VAL A 15 -6.10 9.72 -4.17
C VAL A 15 -7.32 9.75 -5.10
N PRO A 16 -8.01 10.90 -5.23
CA PRO A 16 -9.20 11.00 -6.06
C PRO A 16 -8.92 10.72 -7.54
N SER A 17 -7.67 10.89 -8.00
CA SER A 17 -7.25 10.52 -9.35
C SER A 17 -7.44 9.04 -9.69
N TYR A 18 -7.57 8.15 -8.70
CA TYR A 18 -7.81 6.72 -8.90
C TYR A 18 -9.30 6.35 -8.98
N LYS A 19 -10.20 7.22 -8.52
CA LYS A 19 -11.60 6.87 -8.27
C LYS A 19 -12.32 6.30 -9.50
N ASP A 20 -12.20 6.95 -10.65
CA ASP A 20 -12.85 6.48 -11.88
C ASP A 20 -12.34 5.11 -12.35
N ARG A 21 -11.07 4.81 -12.11
CA ARG A 21 -10.45 3.50 -12.42
C ARG A 21 -10.98 2.44 -11.47
N TYR A 22 -11.06 2.75 -10.18
CA TYR A 22 -11.63 1.87 -9.17
C TYR A 22 -13.10 1.55 -9.46
N ASP A 23 -13.94 2.57 -9.65
CA ASP A 23 -15.38 2.40 -9.87
C ASP A 23 -15.66 1.51 -11.09
N ARG A 24 -14.89 1.68 -12.18
CA ARG A 24 -14.97 0.82 -13.37
C ARG A 24 -14.54 -0.61 -13.06
N TYR A 25 -13.40 -0.79 -12.39
CA TYR A 25 -12.93 -2.11 -12.00
C TYR A 25 -13.98 -2.85 -11.16
N ILE A 26 -14.69 -2.14 -10.26
CA ILE A 26 -15.70 -2.76 -9.40
C ILE A 26 -16.90 -3.20 -10.22
N GLN A 27 -17.39 -2.32 -11.09
CA GLN A 27 -18.52 -2.61 -11.95
C GLN A 27 -18.26 -3.79 -12.91
N GLU A 28 -17.01 -3.96 -13.36
CA GLU A 28 -16.63 -5.01 -14.32
C GLU A 28 -16.33 -6.36 -13.66
N ASN A 29 -15.95 -6.38 -12.37
CA ASN A 29 -15.40 -7.59 -11.73
C ASN A 29 -16.19 -8.09 -10.52
N TYR A 30 -17.16 -7.32 -10.01
CA TYR A 30 -17.94 -7.72 -8.83
C TYR A 30 -19.43 -7.54 -9.03
N GLU A 31 -20.21 -8.49 -8.52
CA GLU A 31 -21.66 -8.33 -8.37
C GLU A 31 -22.03 -7.59 -7.07
N LEU A 32 -23.26 -7.06 -7.01
CA LEU A 32 -23.74 -6.38 -5.81
C LEU A 32 -23.79 -7.34 -4.61
N GLY A 33 -23.00 -7.05 -3.57
CA GLY A 33 -22.93 -7.85 -2.36
C GLY A 33 -21.89 -8.97 -2.39
N GLU A 34 -21.12 -9.10 -3.48
CA GLU A 34 -19.99 -10.02 -3.55
C GLU A 34 -18.85 -9.55 -2.62
N GLU A 35 -18.17 -10.51 -2.00
CA GLU A 35 -17.02 -10.21 -1.15
C GLU A 35 -15.85 -9.68 -1.99
N ARG A 36 -15.25 -8.60 -1.50
CA ARG A 36 -14.15 -7.91 -2.19
C ARG A 36 -12.81 -8.58 -1.91
N LEU A 37 -12.04 -8.86 -2.96
CA LEU A 37 -10.68 -9.36 -2.87
C LEU A 37 -9.70 -8.19 -2.69
N ILE A 38 -9.72 -7.58 -1.50
CA ILE A 38 -9.01 -6.32 -1.23
C ILE A 38 -7.49 -6.37 -1.55
N TYR A 39 -6.84 -7.53 -1.43
CA TYR A 39 -5.44 -7.73 -1.82
C TYR A 39 -5.20 -7.65 -3.33
N VAL A 40 -6.21 -7.97 -4.15
CA VAL A 40 -6.17 -7.77 -5.61
C VAL A 40 -6.42 -6.30 -5.93
N ASP A 41 -7.45 -5.72 -5.31
CA ASP A 41 -7.84 -4.32 -5.53
C ASP A 41 -6.67 -3.35 -5.24
N ILE A 42 -5.93 -3.60 -4.16
CA ILE A 42 -4.82 -2.73 -3.74
C ILE A 42 -3.60 -2.81 -4.66
N SER A 43 -3.39 -3.94 -5.32
CA SER A 43 -2.30 -4.09 -6.29
C SER A 43 -2.50 -3.15 -7.49
N ASP A 44 -3.76 -3.01 -7.95
CA ASP A 44 -4.11 -2.05 -9.00
C ASP A 44 -4.01 -0.59 -8.53
N PHE A 45 -4.42 -0.32 -7.29
CA PHE A 45 -4.24 1.00 -6.66
C PHE A 45 -2.75 1.39 -6.61
N VAL A 46 -1.89 0.50 -6.12
CA VAL A 46 -0.44 0.73 -6.05
C VAL A 46 0.14 1.00 -7.44
N LYS A 47 -0.28 0.23 -8.45
CA LYS A 47 0.09 0.46 -9.84
C LYS A 47 -0.27 1.87 -10.31
N HIS A 48 -1.47 2.34 -10.01
CA HIS A 48 -1.89 3.70 -10.35
C HIS A 48 -1.00 4.77 -9.68
N VAL A 49 -0.65 4.58 -8.41
CA VAL A 49 0.25 5.51 -7.70
C VAL A 49 1.63 5.55 -8.38
N ILE A 50 2.17 4.40 -8.79
CA ILE A 50 3.43 4.33 -9.54
C ILE A 50 3.32 5.04 -10.90
N GLU A 51 2.23 4.84 -11.65
CA GLU A 51 1.98 5.55 -12.91
C GLU A 51 1.91 7.08 -12.69
N CYS A 52 1.32 7.54 -11.59
CA CYS A 52 1.29 8.95 -11.22
C CYS A 52 2.69 9.49 -10.93
N TYR A 53 3.53 8.75 -10.21
CA TYR A 53 4.94 9.09 -10.01
C TYR A 53 5.69 9.25 -11.33
N GLN A 54 5.57 8.29 -12.25
CA GLN A 54 6.21 8.34 -13.57
C GLN A 54 5.78 9.57 -14.39
N ARG A 55 4.51 9.97 -14.27
CA ARG A 55 3.94 11.16 -14.91
C ARG A 55 4.22 12.46 -14.16
N LYS A 56 4.99 12.40 -13.06
CA LYS A 56 5.30 13.54 -12.16
C LYS A 56 4.05 14.20 -11.56
N LYS A 57 2.98 13.42 -11.35
CA LYS A 57 1.72 13.84 -10.72
C LYS A 57 1.70 13.37 -9.27
N THR A 58 2.43 14.06 -8.41
CA THR A 58 2.67 13.64 -7.01
C THR A 58 1.92 14.49 -6.00
N ASP A 59 0.98 15.34 -6.43
CA ASP A 59 0.27 16.27 -5.56
C ASP A 59 -0.54 15.56 -4.46
N GLU A 60 -0.94 14.30 -4.70
CA GLU A 60 -1.70 13.45 -3.77
C GLU A 60 -0.79 12.65 -2.81
N PHE A 61 0.53 12.62 -3.03
CA PHE A 61 1.43 11.69 -2.34
C PHE A 61 1.52 11.99 -0.85
N ASP A 62 1.66 13.25 -0.45
CA ASP A 62 1.79 13.60 0.96
C ASP A 62 0.60 13.06 1.77
N ALA A 63 -0.63 13.28 1.28
CA ALA A 63 -1.85 12.78 1.93
C ALA A 63 -1.96 11.26 1.89
N LEU A 64 -1.57 10.62 0.78
CA LEU A 64 -1.52 9.16 0.67
C LEU A 64 -0.60 8.53 1.73
N PHE A 65 0.62 9.04 1.87
CA PHE A 65 1.58 8.46 2.81
C PHE A 65 1.22 8.73 4.26
N GLU A 66 0.49 9.81 4.57
CA GLU A 66 -0.14 9.98 5.89
C GLU A 66 -1.23 8.92 6.14
N VAL A 67 -2.09 8.62 5.17
CA VAL A 67 -3.09 7.53 5.32
C VAL A 67 -2.40 6.18 5.53
N ILE A 68 -1.34 5.86 4.77
CA ILE A 68 -0.58 4.62 4.98
C ILE A 68 0.00 4.54 6.40
N GLU A 69 0.48 5.64 6.96
CA GLU A 69 0.93 5.71 8.36
C GLU A 69 -0.21 5.48 9.36
N GLU A 70 -1.37 6.09 9.12
CA GLU A 70 -2.56 5.91 9.95
C GLU A 70 -3.03 4.45 9.95
N LEU A 71 -2.94 3.74 8.82
CA LEU A 71 -3.28 2.32 8.76
C LEU A 71 -2.37 1.48 9.67
N HIS A 72 -1.06 1.79 9.74
CA HIS A 72 -0.12 1.08 10.61
C HIS A 72 -0.30 1.42 12.10
N THR A 73 -0.59 2.69 12.41
CA THR A 73 -0.65 3.18 13.79
C THR A 73 -2.02 2.96 14.42
N ASN A 74 -3.10 3.26 13.69
CA ASN A 74 -4.48 3.31 14.18
C ASN A 74 -5.40 2.20 13.64
N GLY A 75 -4.92 1.34 12.73
CA GLY A 75 -5.66 0.17 12.23
C GLY A 75 -5.80 -0.97 13.23
N GLU A 76 -6.79 -1.84 13.02
CA GLU A 76 -6.86 -3.13 13.69
C GLU A 76 -5.82 -4.11 13.15
N SER A 77 -5.67 -5.28 13.76
CA SER A 77 -4.63 -6.26 13.40
C SER A 77 -4.63 -6.57 11.90
N PHE A 78 -5.80 -6.80 11.30
CA PHE A 78 -5.93 -7.02 9.86
C PHE A 78 -5.45 -5.82 9.05
N VAL A 79 -5.86 -4.60 9.43
CA VAL A 79 -5.51 -3.37 8.71
C VAL A 79 -4.01 -3.10 8.77
N LYS A 80 -3.36 -3.34 9.92
CA LYS A 80 -1.91 -3.17 10.06
C LYS A 80 -1.13 -4.16 9.20
N GLU A 81 -1.56 -5.43 9.20
CA GLU A 81 -0.99 -6.45 8.33
C GLU A 81 -1.20 -6.10 6.86
N PHE A 82 -2.41 -5.69 6.48
CA PHE A 82 -2.73 -5.26 5.13
C PHE A 82 -1.92 -4.04 4.69
N ALA A 83 -1.69 -3.07 5.56
CA ALA A 83 -0.85 -1.92 5.26
C ALA A 83 0.60 -2.35 4.95
N THR A 84 1.09 -3.40 5.59
CA THR A 84 2.44 -3.96 5.34
C THR A 84 2.46 -4.82 4.08
N VAL A 85 1.70 -5.93 4.07
CA VAL A 85 1.73 -6.98 3.03
C VAL A 85 0.92 -6.59 1.79
N GLY A 86 -0.21 -5.91 1.98
CA GLY A 86 -1.05 -5.44 0.89
C GLY A 86 -0.47 -4.22 0.18
N ILE A 87 -0.01 -3.20 0.92
CA ILE A 87 0.43 -1.92 0.35
C ILE A 87 1.95 -1.85 0.16
N LEU A 88 2.73 -1.90 1.25
CA LEU A 88 4.17 -1.66 1.17
C LEU A 88 4.88 -2.74 0.33
N GLU A 89 4.55 -4.01 0.53
CA GLU A 89 5.11 -5.10 -0.26
C GLU A 89 4.68 -5.03 -1.74
N SER A 90 3.45 -4.60 -2.05
CA SER A 90 3.03 -4.34 -3.43
C SER A 90 3.87 -3.26 -4.11
N PHE A 91 4.21 -2.17 -3.40
CA PHE A 91 5.16 -1.19 -3.93
C PHE A 91 6.52 -1.82 -4.18
N GLN A 92 7.08 -2.55 -3.21
CA GLN A 92 8.40 -3.20 -3.34
C GLN A 92 8.45 -4.20 -4.51
N ASN A 93 7.36 -4.90 -4.77
CA ASN A 93 7.24 -5.85 -5.87
C ASN A 93 7.12 -5.17 -7.24
N GLN A 94 6.41 -4.04 -7.33
CA GLN A 94 6.13 -3.39 -8.62
C GLN A 94 7.16 -2.33 -9.04
N LEU A 95 7.82 -1.66 -8.10
CA LEU A 95 8.81 -0.60 -8.41
C LEU A 95 9.97 -1.09 -9.30
N PRO A 96 10.56 -2.30 -9.10
CA PRO A 96 11.65 -2.79 -9.93
C PRO A 96 11.23 -3.02 -11.39
N ASP A 97 10.00 -3.50 -11.63
CA ASP A 97 9.47 -3.73 -12.98
C ASP A 97 9.39 -2.42 -13.78
N GLU A 98 9.18 -1.29 -13.09
CA GLU A 98 9.10 0.04 -13.65
C GLU A 98 10.45 0.80 -13.64
N ASN A 99 11.55 0.12 -13.27
CA ASN A 99 12.90 0.69 -13.10
C ASN A 99 12.95 1.88 -12.13
N ILE A 100 12.17 1.82 -11.04
CA ILE A 100 12.15 2.84 -9.99
C ILE A 100 12.86 2.30 -8.75
N GLU A 101 13.84 3.04 -8.27
CA GLU A 101 14.56 2.71 -7.03
C GLU A 101 13.67 2.91 -5.79
N TYR A 102 13.80 2.02 -4.81
CA TYR A 102 13.01 2.05 -3.56
C TYR A 102 13.10 3.40 -2.83
N ILE A 103 14.26 4.05 -2.87
CA ILE A 103 14.49 5.33 -2.19
C ILE A 103 13.52 6.43 -2.63
N GLU A 104 12.99 6.35 -3.85
CA GLU A 104 12.05 7.34 -4.40
C GLU A 104 10.70 7.32 -3.67
N PHE A 105 10.30 6.16 -3.14
CA PHE A 105 9.08 6.00 -2.34
C PHE A 105 9.40 6.01 -0.83
N GLU A 106 10.56 5.46 -0.44
CA GLU A 106 11.00 5.40 0.96
C GLU A 106 11.16 6.78 1.62
N LYS A 107 11.43 7.82 0.82
CA LYS A 107 11.53 9.21 1.29
C LYS A 107 10.17 9.82 1.67
N CYS A 108 9.07 9.25 1.18
CA CYS A 108 7.71 9.71 1.45
C CYS A 108 7.10 9.01 2.68
N LEU A 109 7.63 7.85 3.05
CA LEU A 109 7.16 7.06 4.20
C LEU A 109 7.34 7.83 5.51
N LYS A 110 6.36 7.68 6.38
CA LYS A 110 6.34 8.22 7.75
C LYS A 110 6.98 7.19 8.70
N PRO A 111 7.20 7.50 9.99
CA PRO A 111 8.05 6.67 10.86
C PRO A 111 7.66 5.19 10.96
N GLU A 112 6.39 4.85 11.21
CA GLU A 112 5.98 3.46 11.41
C GLU A 112 5.91 2.71 10.08
N SER A 113 5.35 3.32 9.03
CA SER A 113 5.33 2.77 7.67
C SER A 113 6.74 2.54 7.13
N LYS A 114 7.70 3.43 7.41
CA LYS A 114 9.12 3.25 7.05
C LYS A 114 9.78 2.11 7.81
N ARG A 115 9.41 1.92 9.09
CA ARG A 115 9.89 0.77 9.87
C ARG A 115 9.39 -0.54 9.26
N TRP A 116 8.11 -0.64 8.91
CA TRP A 116 7.56 -1.85 8.28
C TRP A 116 8.09 -2.09 6.88
N TRP A 117 8.33 -1.04 6.09
CA TRP A 117 9.03 -1.14 4.80
C TRP A 117 10.37 -1.87 4.92
N ASN A 118 11.18 -1.48 5.91
CA ASN A 118 12.46 -2.14 6.16
C ASN A 118 12.30 -3.58 6.65
N HIS A 119 11.26 -3.87 7.45
CA HIS A 119 10.96 -5.24 7.87
C HIS A 119 10.61 -6.17 6.71
N VAL A 120 9.89 -5.67 5.69
CA VAL A 120 9.62 -6.44 4.46
C VAL A 120 10.93 -6.73 3.72
N ILE A 121 11.80 -5.72 3.58
CA ILE A 121 13.13 -5.87 2.96
C ILE A 121 13.99 -6.89 3.73
N ASP A 122 14.03 -6.81 5.05
CA ASP A 122 14.83 -7.72 5.87
C ASP A 122 14.34 -9.16 5.79
N PHE A 123 13.02 -9.36 5.73
CA PHE A 123 12.41 -10.67 5.53
C PHE A 123 12.81 -11.29 4.18
N TRP A 124 12.62 -10.56 3.07
CA TRP A 124 12.94 -11.06 1.73
C TRP A 124 14.44 -11.23 1.48
N ASN A 125 15.28 -10.47 2.18
CA ASN A 125 16.73 -10.70 2.21
C ASN A 125 17.15 -11.86 3.14
N GLY A 126 16.19 -12.57 3.73
CA GLY A 126 16.42 -13.74 4.58
C GLY A 126 17.01 -13.41 5.95
N LYS A 127 17.07 -12.14 6.36
CA LYS A 127 17.64 -11.70 7.64
C LYS A 127 16.73 -12.01 8.83
N THR A 128 15.42 -12.09 8.62
CA THR A 128 14.44 -12.47 9.66
C THR A 128 13.65 -13.71 9.25
N PRO A 129 13.04 -14.46 10.18
CA PRO A 129 12.21 -15.62 9.86
C PRO A 129 10.78 -15.28 9.42
N TYR A 130 10.30 -14.09 9.78
CA TYR A 130 9.02 -13.51 9.38
C TYR A 130 9.13 -11.97 9.42
N ILE A 131 8.19 -11.26 8.80
CA ILE A 131 8.18 -9.78 8.74
C ILE A 131 8.06 -9.23 10.17
N GLY A 132 8.99 -8.36 10.57
CA GLY A 132 9.06 -7.80 11.94
C GLY A 132 9.65 -8.75 12.99
N GLY A 133 10.11 -9.94 12.58
CA GLY A 133 10.77 -10.91 13.45
C GLY A 133 12.21 -10.52 13.82
N PRO A 134 12.83 -11.27 14.76
CA PRO A 134 14.21 -11.02 15.17
C PRO A 134 15.20 -11.31 14.03
N MET A 135 16.33 -10.60 14.05
CA MET A 135 17.46 -10.86 13.16
C MET A 135 18.02 -12.27 13.43
N LYS A 136 18.33 -13.01 12.36
CA LYS A 136 19.08 -14.25 12.43
C LYS A 136 20.53 -13.92 12.81
N GLU A 137 21.10 -14.76 13.67
CA GLU A 137 22.51 -14.71 14.08
C GLU A 137 23.47 -15.04 12.92
#